data_AF-A0A919GSR9-F1
#
_entry.id   AF-A0A919GSR9-F1
#
_cell.length_a   1.000
_cell.length_b   1.000
_cell.length_c   1.000
_cell.angle_alpha   90.00
_cell.angle_beta   90.00
_cell.angle_gamma   90.00
#
_symmetry.space_group_name_H-M   'P 1'
#
loop_
_entity.id
_entity.type
_entity.pdbx_description
1 polymer ?
#
loop_
_entity_poly.entity_id
_entity_poly.type
_entity_poly.pdbx_seq_one_letter_code
_entity_poly.pdbx_strand_id
1 'polypeptide(L)'
;MQRSDVRLLTPTTLVAALVLMTASPAHAAVEWDGDADNGGTAVFASVVCDDPSYVHQPDWNDGRGKIFGFTKAVGSERCEGLGIAGRNLTDGRTYWFGWESMTKTGNAQTVFQWKSWGTDAEQDQNYPVLMKVEDSRLKIWYVAPGEEWVSAGSVPWTPGTWNKIELGINAQASTGGSFALYVNGQLVADKHDVRTWDLKGNVPRWGTYGSTISAVESVHWVNGLKMGTARDDVDQ
;
A
#
# COMPACT_ATOMS: atom_id res chain seq x y z
N MET A 1 84.18 -21.80 34.84
CA MET A 1 83.48 -22.61 33.82
C MET A 1 82.01 -22.63 34.17
N GLN A 2 81.23 -21.75 33.57
CA GLN A 2 79.82 -21.51 33.90
C GLN A 2 79.05 -21.65 32.57
N ARG A 3 78.21 -22.68 32.46
CA ARG A 3 77.35 -22.90 31.29
C ARG A 3 75.97 -22.33 31.59
N SER A 4 75.54 -21.40 30.74
CA SER A 4 74.24 -20.75 30.77
C SER A 4 73.24 -21.58 29.97
N ASP A 5 72.18 -22.06 30.62
CA ASP A 5 71.05 -22.70 29.94
C ASP A 5 70.06 -21.63 29.45
N VAL A 6 69.92 -21.53 28.13
CA VAL A 6 68.92 -20.70 27.47
C VAL A 6 67.65 -21.52 27.28
N ARG A 7 66.59 -21.18 28.01
CA ARG A 7 65.24 -21.74 27.79
C ARG A 7 64.53 -20.95 26.69
N LEU A 8 64.21 -21.61 25.58
CA LEU A 8 63.31 -21.11 24.54
C LEU A 8 61.85 -21.14 25.05
N LEU A 9 61.18 -20.00 25.00
CA LEU A 9 59.73 -19.87 25.16
C LEU A 9 59.06 -20.01 23.79
N THR A 10 58.22 -21.03 23.63
CA THR A 10 57.30 -21.18 22.49
C THR A 10 56.08 -20.28 22.65
N PRO A 11 55.66 -19.53 21.61
CA PRO A 11 54.44 -18.75 21.67
C PRO A 11 53.21 -19.63 21.36
N THR A 12 52.30 -19.74 22.32
CA THR A 12 50.98 -20.37 22.13
C THR A 12 50.09 -19.41 21.37
N THR A 13 49.76 -19.74 20.11
CA THR A 13 48.86 -18.95 19.27
C THR A 13 47.41 -19.29 19.63
N LEU A 14 46.67 -18.33 20.20
CA LEU A 14 45.23 -18.43 20.42
C LEU A 14 44.51 -18.12 19.09
N VAL A 15 43.93 -19.13 18.44
CA VAL A 15 43.08 -18.93 17.27
C VAL A 15 41.65 -18.73 17.74
N ALA A 16 41.19 -17.47 17.75
CA ALA A 16 39.79 -17.13 17.98
C ALA A 16 38.99 -17.44 16.70
N ALA A 17 38.18 -18.49 16.73
CA ALA A 17 37.25 -18.79 15.65
C ALA A 17 36.06 -17.81 15.73
N LEU A 18 36.09 -16.77 14.88
CA LEU A 18 34.91 -15.96 14.60
C LEU A 18 33.90 -16.82 13.83
N VAL A 19 32.85 -17.28 14.51
CA VAL A 19 31.65 -17.80 13.85
C VAL A 19 30.92 -16.60 13.26
N LEU A 20 31.21 -16.29 11.99
CA LEU A 20 30.40 -15.37 11.19
C LEU A 20 29.03 -16.02 11.00
N MET A 21 28.07 -15.62 11.83
CA MET A 21 26.66 -15.91 11.56
C MET A 21 26.27 -15.15 10.30
N THR A 22 26.28 -15.82 9.16
CA THR A 22 25.67 -15.30 7.94
C THR A 22 24.16 -15.27 8.17
N ALA A 23 23.64 -14.12 8.61
CA ALA A 23 22.21 -13.87 8.55
C ALA A 23 21.79 -14.08 7.10
N SER A 24 20.95 -15.08 6.85
CA SER A 24 20.34 -15.23 5.53
C SER A 24 19.57 -13.94 5.25
N PRO A 25 19.71 -13.32 4.07
CA PRO A 25 18.88 -12.18 3.73
C PRO A 25 17.43 -12.62 3.92
N ALA A 26 16.66 -11.86 4.71
CA ALA A 26 15.22 -12.04 4.76
C ALA A 26 14.74 -11.81 3.32
N HIS A 27 14.45 -12.90 2.61
CA HIS A 27 13.96 -12.81 1.25
C HIS A 27 12.61 -12.10 1.31
N ALA A 28 12.60 -10.92 0.71
CA ALA A 28 11.41 -10.24 0.27
C ALA A 28 10.46 -11.27 -0.39
N ALA A 29 9.31 -11.54 0.24
CA ALA A 29 8.32 -12.48 -0.22
C ALA A 29 6.99 -11.77 -0.40
N VAL A 30 6.54 -11.68 -1.65
CA VAL A 30 5.16 -11.29 -1.99
C VAL A 30 4.21 -12.22 -1.24
N GLU A 31 3.35 -11.63 -0.40
CA GLU A 31 2.36 -12.38 0.37
C GLU A 31 0.99 -12.45 -0.32
N TRP A 32 0.74 -11.52 -1.24
CA TRP A 32 -0.43 -11.54 -2.10
C TRP A 32 -0.09 -10.92 -3.45
N ASP A 33 -0.45 -11.64 -4.50
CA ASP A 33 -0.39 -11.18 -5.89
C ASP A 33 -1.83 -11.00 -6.38
N GLY A 34 -2.24 -9.73 -6.42
CA GLY A 34 -3.57 -9.27 -6.78
C GLY A 34 -3.70 -8.85 -8.23
N ASP A 35 -2.78 -9.26 -9.10
CA ASP A 35 -2.87 -8.95 -10.53
C ASP A 35 -4.21 -9.41 -11.15
N ALA A 36 -4.73 -8.67 -12.13
CA ALA A 36 -6.02 -9.01 -12.75
C ALA A 36 -5.96 -10.32 -13.56
N ASP A 37 -4.77 -10.75 -13.99
CA ASP A 37 -4.59 -12.06 -14.61
C ASP A 37 -4.68 -13.22 -13.61
N ASN A 38 -4.56 -12.95 -12.30
CA ASN A 38 -4.64 -13.95 -11.24
C ASN A 38 -6.08 -14.22 -10.77
N GLY A 39 -6.98 -14.47 -11.71
CA GLY A 39 -8.39 -14.80 -11.42
C GLY A 39 -9.31 -13.58 -11.36
N GLY A 40 -8.83 -12.44 -11.82
CA GLY A 40 -9.66 -11.26 -12.00
C GLY A 40 -10.19 -10.68 -10.69
N THR A 41 -11.48 -10.35 -10.61
CA THR A 41 -12.05 -9.72 -9.41
C THR A 41 -12.07 -10.64 -8.19
N ALA A 42 -11.82 -11.94 -8.37
CA ALA A 42 -11.70 -12.91 -7.28
C ALA A 42 -10.48 -12.68 -6.38
N VAL A 43 -9.54 -11.80 -6.77
CA VAL A 43 -8.41 -11.40 -5.90
C VAL A 43 -8.85 -10.50 -4.75
N PHE A 44 -10.00 -9.82 -4.87
CA PHE A 44 -10.57 -8.99 -3.83
C PHE A 44 -11.50 -9.82 -2.93
N ALA A 45 -11.60 -9.43 -1.66
CA ALA A 45 -12.58 -10.04 -0.75
C ALA A 45 -14.02 -9.77 -1.21
N SER A 46 -14.26 -8.60 -1.81
CA SER A 46 -15.50 -8.26 -2.51
C SER A 46 -15.26 -7.16 -3.55
N VAL A 47 -16.16 -7.02 -4.51
CA VAL A 47 -16.29 -5.81 -5.32
C VAL A 47 -17.57 -5.08 -4.91
N VAL A 48 -17.49 -3.77 -4.71
CA VAL A 48 -18.61 -2.92 -4.31
C VAL A 48 -18.79 -1.80 -5.33
N CYS A 49 -19.77 -1.95 -6.22
CA CYS A 49 -20.11 -0.95 -7.22
C CYS A 49 -21.60 -0.67 -7.18
N ASP A 50 -21.98 0.60 -7.05
CA ASP A 50 -23.38 0.99 -7.06
C ASP A 50 -23.88 0.96 -8.50
N ASP A 51 -25.03 0.33 -8.77
CA ASP A 51 -25.64 0.35 -10.09
C ASP A 51 -25.79 1.80 -10.61
N PRO A 52 -25.44 2.10 -11.89
CA PRO A 52 -24.98 1.20 -12.95
C PRO A 52 -23.45 1.10 -13.12
N SER A 53 -22.68 1.36 -12.06
CA SER A 53 -21.22 1.25 -12.04
C SER A 53 -20.74 -0.20 -12.15
N TYR A 54 -19.52 -0.42 -12.66
CA TYR A 54 -19.00 -1.76 -12.90
C TYR A 54 -17.48 -1.83 -12.91
N VAL A 55 -16.95 -3.02 -12.65
CA VAL A 55 -15.55 -3.36 -12.89
C VAL A 55 -15.44 -4.13 -14.19
N HIS A 56 -14.47 -3.77 -15.02
CA HIS A 56 -14.11 -4.50 -16.23
C HIS A 56 -12.60 -4.76 -16.24
N GLN A 57 -12.17 -5.70 -17.08
CA GLN A 57 -10.81 -6.22 -17.05
C GLN A 57 -10.18 -6.27 -18.44
N PRO A 58 -9.94 -5.11 -19.05
CA PRO A 58 -9.41 -5.07 -20.39
C PRO A 58 -7.94 -5.50 -20.40
N ASP A 59 -7.50 -6.05 -21.52
CA ASP A 59 -6.09 -6.17 -21.89
C ASP A 59 -5.85 -5.17 -23.04
N TRP A 60 -4.97 -4.20 -22.80
CA TRP A 60 -4.67 -3.15 -23.79
C TRP A 60 -3.55 -3.54 -24.75
N ASN A 61 -2.99 -4.74 -24.60
CA ASN A 61 -1.87 -5.27 -25.38
C ASN A 61 -0.62 -4.36 -25.32
N ASP A 62 -0.40 -3.69 -24.18
CA ASP A 62 0.74 -2.80 -23.92
C ASP A 62 1.84 -3.47 -23.07
N GLY A 63 1.70 -4.77 -22.80
CA GLY A 63 2.64 -5.58 -22.02
C GLY A 63 2.28 -5.74 -20.54
N ARG A 64 1.23 -5.07 -20.04
CA ARG A 64 0.76 -5.20 -18.65
C ARG A 64 -0.10 -6.44 -18.38
N GLY A 65 -0.68 -7.03 -19.43
CA GLY A 65 -1.72 -8.04 -19.28
C GLY A 65 -3.06 -7.38 -18.98
N LYS A 66 -3.92 -8.08 -18.23
CA LYS A 66 -5.21 -7.51 -17.81
C LYS A 66 -5.01 -6.44 -16.75
N ILE A 67 -5.82 -5.39 -16.84
CA ILE A 67 -5.90 -4.34 -15.83
C ILE A 67 -7.30 -4.31 -15.21
N PHE A 68 -7.45 -3.82 -13.99
CA PHE A 68 -8.78 -3.50 -13.45
C PHE A 68 -9.18 -2.10 -13.92
N GLY A 69 -10.37 -1.96 -14.49
CA GLY A 69 -11.03 -0.68 -14.73
C GLY A 69 -12.25 -0.52 -13.82
N PHE A 70 -12.12 0.30 -12.79
CA PHE A 70 -13.22 0.65 -11.88
C PHE A 70 -13.99 1.84 -12.45
N THR A 71 -15.14 1.57 -13.07
CA THR A 71 -15.99 2.60 -13.69
C THR A 71 -17.12 2.97 -12.74
N LYS A 72 -17.07 4.19 -12.20
CA LYS A 72 -18.17 4.80 -11.44
C LYS A 72 -19.01 5.66 -12.36
N ALA A 73 -20.24 5.24 -12.57
CA ALA A 73 -21.20 5.93 -13.40
C ALA A 73 -21.57 7.31 -12.81
N VAL A 74 -22.10 8.18 -13.68
CA VAL A 74 -22.70 9.46 -13.29
C VAL A 74 -23.80 9.20 -12.26
N GLY A 75 -23.80 9.96 -11.17
CA GLY A 75 -24.77 9.82 -10.07
C GLY A 75 -24.48 8.69 -9.06
N SER A 76 -23.56 7.76 -9.36
CA SER A 76 -23.15 6.70 -8.42
C SER A 76 -22.08 7.19 -7.44
N GLU A 77 -22.08 6.62 -6.23
CA GLU A 77 -21.15 7.01 -5.17
C GLU A 77 -19.83 6.23 -5.23
N ARG A 78 -19.86 4.96 -5.65
CA ARG A 78 -18.65 4.13 -5.65
C ARG A 78 -18.58 3.05 -6.72
N CYS A 79 -17.34 2.66 -7.03
CA CYS A 79 -16.99 1.36 -7.59
C CYS A 79 -15.57 0.97 -7.15
N GLU A 80 -15.45 -0.03 -6.29
CA GLU A 80 -14.19 -0.37 -5.61
C GLU A 80 -14.00 -1.88 -5.45
N GLY A 81 -12.75 -2.33 -5.56
CA GLY A 81 -12.28 -3.62 -5.07
C GLY A 81 -11.93 -3.49 -3.59
N LEU A 82 -12.59 -4.30 -2.76
CA LEU A 82 -12.50 -4.25 -1.30
C LEU A 82 -11.67 -5.42 -0.78
N GLY A 83 -10.63 -5.08 -0.02
CA GLY A 83 -9.82 -6.04 0.73
C GLY A 83 -9.07 -7.04 -0.14
N ILE A 84 -8.50 -8.05 0.51
CA ILE A 84 -7.70 -9.10 -0.11
C ILE A 84 -8.43 -10.43 0.11
N ALA A 85 -8.68 -11.17 -0.96
CA ALA A 85 -9.36 -12.46 -0.88
C ALA A 85 -8.61 -13.44 0.02
N GLY A 86 -9.33 -14.12 0.90
CA GLY A 86 -8.77 -15.17 1.77
C GLY A 86 -7.81 -14.68 2.86
N ARG A 87 -7.70 -13.36 3.10
CA ARG A 87 -6.74 -12.82 4.07
C ARG A 87 -7.37 -11.77 4.97
N ASN A 88 -7.14 -11.92 6.27
CA ASN A 88 -7.45 -10.91 7.27
C ASN A 88 -6.16 -10.19 7.66
N LEU A 89 -6.20 -8.87 7.64
CA LEU A 89 -5.11 -8.04 8.15
C LEU A 89 -5.28 -7.86 9.66
N THR A 90 -4.18 -7.63 10.36
CA THR A 90 -4.12 -7.46 11.82
C THR A 90 -3.36 -6.20 12.22
N ASP A 91 -3.66 -5.72 13.42
CA ASP A 91 -2.89 -4.69 14.12
C ASP A 91 -1.45 -5.14 14.41
N GLY A 92 -0.56 -4.19 14.71
CA GLY A 92 0.80 -4.42 15.17
C GLY A 92 1.78 -4.82 14.06
N ARG A 93 1.44 -4.63 12.79
CA ARG A 93 2.19 -5.14 11.65
C ARG A 93 2.40 -4.11 10.56
N THR A 94 3.54 -4.20 9.87
CA THR A 94 3.79 -3.44 8.64
C THR A 94 3.30 -4.20 7.41
N TYR A 95 2.55 -3.49 6.56
CA TYR A 95 2.12 -3.92 5.24
C TYR A 95 2.71 -2.99 4.19
N TRP A 96 3.19 -3.56 3.10
CA TRP A 96 3.50 -2.81 1.89
C TRP A 96 2.53 -3.22 0.80
N PHE A 97 2.01 -2.24 0.06
CA PHE A 97 1.15 -2.42 -1.10
C PHE A 97 1.78 -1.73 -2.30
N GLY A 98 1.85 -2.41 -3.45
CA GLY A 98 2.36 -1.84 -4.70
C GLY A 98 1.38 -2.05 -5.84
N TRP A 99 1.24 -1.05 -6.71
CA TRP A 99 0.41 -1.13 -7.92
C TRP A 99 0.77 0.00 -8.90
N GLU A 100 0.38 -0.16 -10.16
CA GLU A 100 0.28 0.97 -11.08
C GLU A 100 -1.15 1.54 -11.07
N SER A 101 -1.26 2.86 -11.13
CA SER A 101 -2.53 3.60 -11.10
C SER A 101 -2.60 4.63 -12.21
N MET A 102 -3.77 4.75 -12.82
CA MET A 102 -4.08 5.77 -13.83
C MET A 102 -5.55 6.16 -13.75
N THR A 103 -5.87 7.43 -13.95
CA THR A 103 -7.26 7.90 -13.99
C THR A 103 -7.62 8.52 -15.33
N LYS A 104 -8.91 8.45 -15.68
CA LYS A 104 -9.45 9.08 -16.91
C LYS A 104 -9.39 10.59 -16.87
N THR A 105 -9.56 11.16 -15.68
CA THR A 105 -9.61 12.61 -15.45
C THR A 105 -8.68 13.01 -14.32
N GLY A 106 -8.34 14.30 -14.23
CA GLY A 106 -7.57 14.85 -13.11
C GLY A 106 -8.40 15.05 -11.85
N ASN A 107 -9.58 14.42 -11.79
CA ASN A 107 -10.65 14.66 -10.83
C ASN A 107 -11.44 13.35 -10.59
N ALA A 108 -10.74 12.27 -10.27
CA ALA A 108 -11.32 10.93 -10.07
C ALA A 108 -11.82 10.68 -8.63
N GLN A 109 -11.75 11.70 -7.77
CA GLN A 109 -12.10 11.63 -6.35
C GLN A 109 -11.20 10.64 -5.60
N THR A 110 -11.73 9.88 -4.64
CA THR A 110 -10.94 8.94 -3.85
C THR A 110 -10.52 7.76 -4.70
N VAL A 111 -9.21 7.49 -4.80
CA VAL A 111 -8.63 6.41 -5.62
C VAL A 111 -8.10 5.23 -4.80
N PHE A 112 -7.82 5.47 -3.52
CA PHE A 112 -7.41 4.45 -2.56
C PHE A 112 -7.89 4.82 -1.15
N GLN A 113 -8.28 3.80 -0.37
CA GLN A 113 -8.61 3.95 1.05
C GLN A 113 -7.99 2.81 1.87
N TRP A 114 -7.34 3.15 2.97
CA TRP A 114 -7.12 2.23 4.07
C TRP A 114 -8.32 2.30 5.01
N LYS A 115 -9.36 1.50 4.72
CA LYS A 115 -10.72 1.69 5.21
C LYS A 115 -11.03 0.80 6.41
N SER A 116 -11.65 1.36 7.44
CA SER A 116 -12.15 0.63 8.61
C SER A 116 -13.29 -0.32 8.24
N TRP A 117 -13.42 -1.43 8.97
CA TRP A 117 -14.58 -2.33 8.88
C TRP A 117 -15.83 -1.83 9.60
N GLY A 118 -15.68 -0.89 10.53
CA GLY A 118 -16.80 -0.37 11.32
C GLY A 118 -17.71 0.57 10.54
N THR A 119 -18.90 0.82 11.09
CA THR A 119 -19.81 1.88 10.67
C THR A 119 -20.14 2.80 11.84
N ASP A 120 -20.35 4.09 11.59
CA ASP A 120 -20.73 5.08 12.60
C ASP A 120 -19.89 5.01 13.90
N ALA A 121 -20.51 4.66 15.03
CA ALA A 121 -19.86 4.55 16.34
C ALA A 121 -18.86 3.38 16.47
N GLU A 122 -18.74 2.53 15.45
CA GLU A 122 -17.81 1.40 15.42
C GLU A 122 -16.43 1.75 14.82
N GLN A 123 -16.23 3.00 14.44
CA GLN A 123 -14.99 3.50 13.85
C GLN A 123 -14.63 4.89 14.43
N ASP A 124 -13.34 5.14 14.63
CA ASP A 124 -12.85 6.45 15.10
C ASP A 124 -12.29 7.31 13.96
N GLN A 125 -11.71 6.65 12.94
CA GLN A 125 -10.99 7.33 11.86
C GLN A 125 -11.65 7.12 10.50
N ASN A 126 -12.42 6.04 10.35
CA ASN A 126 -13.09 5.65 9.13
C ASN A 126 -12.12 5.22 8.02
N TYR A 127 -11.14 6.06 7.66
CA TYR A 127 -10.09 5.78 6.68
C TYR A 127 -8.76 6.47 7.09
N PRO A 128 -7.95 5.89 8.01
CA PRO A 128 -6.73 6.53 8.49
C PRO A 128 -5.78 7.04 7.40
N VAL A 129 -5.71 6.37 6.26
CA VAL A 129 -4.95 6.81 5.07
C VAL A 129 -5.87 6.81 3.85
N LEU A 130 -5.88 7.92 3.11
CA LEU A 130 -6.74 8.09 1.95
C LEU A 130 -6.00 8.84 0.83
N MET A 131 -6.23 8.46 -0.41
CA MET A 131 -5.68 9.14 -1.59
C MET A 131 -6.80 9.65 -2.49
N LYS A 132 -6.70 10.91 -2.92
CA LYS A 132 -7.64 11.52 -3.87
C LYS A 132 -6.92 12.06 -5.09
N VAL A 133 -7.50 11.90 -6.27
CA VAL A 133 -7.10 12.63 -7.48
C VAL A 133 -8.07 13.78 -7.68
N GLU A 134 -7.58 15.00 -7.45
CA GLU A 134 -8.34 16.24 -7.55
C GLU A 134 -7.43 17.36 -8.03
N ASP A 135 -7.96 18.23 -8.90
CA ASP A 135 -7.24 19.37 -9.47
C ASP A 135 -5.94 18.95 -10.18
N SER A 136 -5.95 17.78 -10.83
CA SER A 136 -4.79 17.14 -11.46
C SER A 136 -3.62 16.93 -10.50
N ARG A 137 -3.94 16.55 -9.25
CA ARG A 137 -2.98 16.17 -8.22
C ARG A 137 -3.44 14.91 -7.51
N LEU A 138 -2.49 14.05 -7.17
CA LEU A 138 -2.69 13.04 -6.14
C LEU A 138 -2.49 13.74 -4.80
N LYS A 139 -3.52 13.77 -3.96
CA LYS A 139 -3.55 14.32 -2.60
C LYS A 139 -3.59 13.16 -1.63
N ILE A 140 -2.69 13.15 -0.65
CA ILE A 140 -2.56 12.12 0.37
C ILE A 140 -3.03 12.70 1.69
N TRP A 141 -3.95 11.99 2.35
CA TRP A 141 -4.55 12.40 3.61
C TRP A 141 -4.25 11.37 4.69
N TYR A 142 -3.92 11.89 5.86
CA TYR A 142 -4.10 11.20 7.13
C TYR A 142 -5.42 11.68 7.73
N VAL A 143 -6.27 10.76 8.19
CA VAL A 143 -7.50 11.11 8.90
C VAL A 143 -7.37 10.65 10.34
N ALA A 144 -7.18 11.58 11.26
CA ALA A 144 -7.01 11.29 12.68
C ALA A 144 -8.37 10.97 13.34
N PRO A 145 -8.36 10.37 14.55
CA PRO A 145 -9.59 10.10 15.29
C PRO A 145 -10.49 11.33 15.41
N GLY A 146 -11.80 11.14 15.24
CA GLY A 146 -12.77 12.25 15.17
C GLY A 146 -12.91 12.87 13.77
N GLU A 147 -12.47 12.14 12.73
CA GLU A 147 -12.46 12.58 11.33
C GLU A 147 -11.68 13.90 11.09
N GLU A 148 -10.58 14.10 11.81
CA GLU A 148 -9.70 15.26 11.58
C GLU A 148 -8.82 15.02 10.34
N TRP A 149 -9.05 15.80 9.29
CA TRP A 149 -8.33 15.68 8.02
C TRP A 149 -7.00 16.43 8.04
N VAL A 150 -5.90 15.70 7.89
CA VAL A 150 -4.55 16.24 7.85
C VAL A 150 -3.91 15.93 6.50
N SER A 151 -3.56 16.96 5.75
CA SER A 151 -2.79 16.79 4.51
C SER A 151 -1.41 16.22 4.82
N ALA A 152 -1.06 15.10 4.17
CA ALA A 152 0.20 14.40 4.39
C ALA A 152 1.18 14.55 3.21
N GLY A 153 0.68 14.84 2.01
CA GLY A 153 1.51 15.02 0.83
C GLY A 153 0.68 15.29 -0.41
N SER A 154 1.34 15.74 -1.48
CA SER A 154 0.70 15.87 -2.78
C SER A 154 1.70 15.96 -3.92
N VAL A 155 1.38 15.30 -5.04
CA VAL A 155 2.20 15.28 -6.26
C VAL A 155 1.32 15.57 -7.49
N PRO A 156 1.84 16.21 -8.56
CA PRO A 156 1.10 16.35 -9.82
C PRO A 156 0.61 15.00 -10.36
N TRP A 157 -0.55 15.02 -11.01
CA TRP A 157 -1.18 13.83 -11.57
C TRP A 157 -1.72 14.12 -12.97
N THR A 158 -1.18 13.43 -13.97
CA THR A 158 -1.60 13.57 -15.36
C THR A 158 -2.60 12.48 -15.73
N PRO A 159 -3.82 12.82 -16.16
CA PRO A 159 -4.80 11.83 -16.62
C PRO A 159 -4.28 11.07 -17.84
N GLY A 160 -4.59 9.77 -17.92
CA GLY A 160 -4.10 8.92 -19.00
C GLY A 160 -2.62 8.51 -18.90
N THR A 161 -1.95 8.82 -17.78
CA THR A 161 -0.58 8.39 -17.49
C THR A 161 -0.56 7.40 -16.33
N TRP A 162 0.12 6.27 -16.53
CA TRP A 162 0.40 5.31 -15.47
C TRP A 162 1.44 5.83 -14.49
N ASN A 163 1.17 5.65 -13.20
CA ASN A 163 2.09 5.96 -12.12
C ASN A 163 2.25 4.74 -11.22
N LYS A 164 3.48 4.42 -10.84
CA LYS A 164 3.79 3.38 -9.86
C LYS A 164 3.57 3.93 -8.46
N ILE A 165 2.85 3.20 -7.64
CA ILE A 165 2.51 3.55 -6.26
C ILE A 165 3.05 2.46 -5.34
N GLU A 166 3.76 2.85 -4.28
CA GLU A 166 4.22 1.95 -3.23
C GLU A 166 3.85 2.57 -1.87
N LEU A 167 2.96 1.91 -1.13
CA LEU A 167 2.45 2.38 0.15
C LEU A 167 2.86 1.40 1.26
N GLY A 168 3.72 1.87 2.17
CA GLY A 168 4.00 1.20 3.44
C GLY A 168 3.08 1.73 4.54
N ILE A 169 2.44 0.85 5.30
CA ILE A 169 1.65 1.17 6.50
C ILE A 169 2.14 0.30 7.65
N ASN A 170 2.70 0.92 8.67
CA ASN A 170 2.84 0.29 9.99
C ASN A 170 1.49 0.44 10.70
N ALA A 171 0.68 -0.61 10.68
CA ALA A 171 -0.68 -0.65 11.22
C ALA A 171 -0.64 -0.76 12.74
N GLN A 172 -1.01 0.31 13.44
CA GLN A 172 -1.03 0.40 14.90
C GLN A 172 -2.33 1.04 15.38
N ALA A 173 -2.97 0.42 16.37
CA ALA A 173 -4.16 0.96 17.05
C ALA A 173 -3.80 2.12 18.01
N SER A 174 -2.53 2.26 18.34
CA SER A 174 -1.97 3.39 19.08
C SER A 174 -1.33 4.41 18.14
N THR A 175 -0.85 5.53 18.69
CA THR A 175 -0.06 6.53 17.94
C THR A 175 1.35 6.04 17.58
N GLY A 176 1.68 4.76 17.71
CA GLY A 176 2.98 4.22 17.27
C GLY A 176 3.04 3.84 15.79
N GLY A 177 1.96 4.10 15.03
CA GLY A 177 1.85 3.75 13.62
C GLY A 177 2.49 4.80 12.72
N SER A 178 2.63 4.41 11.46
CA SER A 178 3.21 5.27 10.42
C SER A 178 2.76 4.83 9.03
N PHE A 179 2.91 5.72 8.05
CA PHE A 179 2.83 5.36 6.65
C PHE A 179 3.81 6.15 5.80
N ALA A 180 4.27 5.54 4.71
CA ALA A 180 5.10 6.16 3.70
C ALA A 180 4.54 5.84 2.31
N LEU A 181 4.43 6.85 1.45
CA LEU A 181 3.97 6.70 0.07
C LEU A 181 5.05 7.14 -0.91
N TYR A 182 5.39 6.26 -1.84
CA TYR A 182 6.21 6.56 -3.00
C TYR A 182 5.36 6.60 -4.26
N VAL A 183 5.66 7.56 -5.13
CA VAL A 183 5.08 7.67 -6.47
C VAL A 183 6.22 7.72 -7.47
N ASN A 184 6.25 6.78 -8.41
CA ASN A 184 7.35 6.63 -9.38
C ASN A 184 8.73 6.60 -8.71
N GLY A 185 8.84 5.90 -7.58
CA GLY A 185 10.06 5.78 -6.78
C GLY A 185 10.39 6.99 -5.88
N GLN A 186 9.66 8.11 -5.99
CA GLN A 186 9.88 9.31 -5.17
C GLN A 186 8.99 9.29 -3.93
N LEU A 187 9.55 9.54 -2.74
CA LEU A 187 8.78 9.71 -1.50
C LEU A 187 7.92 11.00 -1.58
N VAL A 188 6.59 10.84 -1.44
CA VAL A 188 5.60 11.93 -1.53
C VAL A 188 4.92 12.21 -0.19
N ALA A 189 4.81 11.21 0.68
CA ALA A 189 4.29 11.36 2.04
C ALA A 189 5.05 10.44 2.98
N ASP A 190 5.40 10.93 4.16
CA ASP A 190 6.02 10.16 5.24
C ASP A 190 5.51 10.70 6.57
N LYS A 191 4.71 9.91 7.27
CA LYS A 191 4.06 10.32 8.51
C LYS A 191 4.25 9.28 9.59
N HIS A 192 4.78 9.72 10.72
CA HIS A 192 5.04 8.93 11.92
C HIS A 192 4.17 9.41 13.08
N ASP A 193 4.20 8.64 14.17
CA ASP A 193 3.50 8.94 15.41
C ASP A 193 1.97 9.10 15.24
N VAL A 194 1.37 8.28 14.36
CA VAL A 194 -0.05 8.33 14.01
C VAL A 194 -0.74 7.01 14.26
N ARG A 195 -2.06 7.05 14.47
CA ARG A 195 -2.88 5.84 14.54
C ARG A 195 -3.27 5.42 13.14
N THR A 196 -2.98 4.18 12.77
CA THR A 196 -3.22 3.64 11.41
C THR A 196 -4.08 2.38 11.43
N TRP A 197 -4.48 1.91 12.60
CA TRP A 197 -5.43 0.80 12.76
C TRP A 197 -6.65 1.25 13.57
N ASP A 198 -7.83 1.08 12.98
CA ASP A 198 -9.10 1.49 13.56
C ASP A 198 -9.71 0.34 14.39
N LEU A 199 -10.78 0.63 15.14
CA LEU A 199 -11.33 -0.22 16.20
C LEU A 199 -11.73 -1.63 15.73
N LYS A 200 -12.24 -1.77 14.51
CA LYS A 200 -12.63 -3.06 13.91
C LYS A 200 -11.62 -3.57 12.88
N GLY A 201 -10.46 -2.92 12.81
CA GLY A 201 -9.43 -3.16 11.82
C GLY A 201 -9.74 -2.54 10.47
N ASN A 202 -8.79 -2.72 9.55
CA ASN A 202 -8.80 -2.04 8.27
C ASN A 202 -8.54 -3.00 7.11
N VAL A 203 -8.98 -2.57 5.93
CA VAL A 203 -8.71 -3.22 4.64
C VAL A 203 -8.38 -2.17 3.58
N PRO A 204 -7.51 -2.51 2.62
CA PRO A 204 -7.31 -1.64 1.46
C PRO A 204 -8.56 -1.66 0.58
N ARG A 205 -8.85 -0.53 -0.07
CA ARG A 205 -9.82 -0.43 -1.16
C ARG A 205 -9.22 0.34 -2.31
N TRP A 206 -9.37 -0.19 -3.51
CA TRP A 206 -8.93 0.44 -4.75
C TRP A 206 -10.13 0.67 -5.65
N GLY A 207 -10.18 1.81 -6.32
CA GLY A 207 -11.27 2.11 -7.26
C GLY A 207 -11.60 3.59 -7.25
N THR A 208 -12.86 3.95 -7.35
CA THR A 208 -13.28 5.34 -7.27
C THR A 208 -14.46 5.50 -6.32
N TYR A 209 -14.32 6.42 -5.38
CA TYR A 209 -15.33 6.74 -4.37
C TYR A 209 -15.50 8.25 -4.23
N GLY A 210 -16.73 8.70 -4.01
CA GLY A 210 -17.06 10.08 -3.68
C GLY A 210 -18.02 10.74 -4.66
N SER A 211 -18.84 11.64 -4.13
CA SER A 211 -20.02 12.22 -4.80
C SER A 211 -19.89 13.70 -5.16
N THR A 212 -18.81 14.38 -4.71
CA THR A 212 -18.61 15.82 -4.99
C THR A 212 -18.45 16.12 -6.48
N ILE A 213 -18.09 15.10 -7.26
CA ILE A 213 -18.13 15.12 -8.72
C ILE A 213 -19.08 14.01 -9.17
N SER A 214 -20.38 14.32 -9.18
CA SER A 214 -21.46 13.39 -9.50
C SER A 214 -21.92 13.47 -10.95
N ALA A 215 -21.57 14.54 -11.67
CA ALA A 215 -22.05 14.81 -13.03
C ALA A 215 -21.19 14.19 -14.15
N VAL A 216 -20.08 13.53 -13.81
CA VAL A 216 -19.21 12.85 -14.78
C VAL A 216 -18.89 11.44 -14.33
N GLU A 217 -18.71 10.55 -15.31
CA GLU A 217 -18.16 9.23 -15.07
C GLU A 217 -16.70 9.35 -14.63
N SER A 218 -16.34 8.59 -13.60
CA SER A 218 -14.96 8.43 -13.14
C SER A 218 -14.48 7.03 -13.48
N VAL A 219 -13.29 6.92 -14.06
CA VAL A 219 -12.63 5.63 -14.28
C VAL A 219 -11.25 5.67 -13.66
N HIS A 220 -10.99 4.71 -12.79
CA HIS A 220 -9.69 4.45 -12.20
C HIS A 220 -9.21 3.08 -12.68
N TRP A 221 -8.06 3.07 -13.37
CA TRP A 221 -7.39 1.86 -13.78
C TRP A 221 -6.27 1.51 -12.82
N VAL A 222 -6.20 0.22 -12.48
CA VAL A 222 -5.24 -0.35 -11.54
C VAL A 222 -4.62 -1.59 -12.16
N ASN A 223 -3.31 -1.71 -12.08
CA ASN A 223 -2.55 -2.86 -12.59
C ASN A 223 -1.53 -3.37 -11.56
N GLY A 224 -1.20 -4.66 -11.64
CA GLY A 224 -0.10 -5.25 -10.87
C GLY A 224 -0.25 -5.05 -9.36
N LEU A 225 -1.39 -5.36 -8.76
CA LEU A 225 -1.53 -5.24 -7.30
C LEU A 225 -0.66 -6.27 -6.59
N LYS A 226 0.14 -5.84 -5.61
CA LYS A 226 0.91 -6.72 -4.73
C LYS A 226 0.85 -6.27 -3.28
N MET A 227 1.01 -7.22 -2.36
CA MET A 227 1.25 -6.95 -0.95
C MET A 227 2.43 -7.76 -0.42
N GLY A 228 3.21 -7.14 0.45
CA GLY A 228 4.27 -7.78 1.22
C GLY A 228 4.49 -7.12 2.59
N THR A 229 5.67 -7.32 3.14
CA THR A 229 6.15 -6.79 4.44
C THR A 229 7.27 -5.77 4.30
N ALA A 230 7.89 -5.68 3.14
CA ALA A 230 8.92 -4.73 2.78
C ALA A 230 8.58 -4.05 1.45
N ARG A 231 9.18 -2.87 1.21
CA ARG A 231 9.02 -2.14 -0.04
C ARG A 231 9.43 -2.99 -1.25
N ASP A 232 10.58 -3.65 -1.14
CA ASP A 232 11.13 -4.51 -2.20
C ASP A 232 10.20 -5.68 -2.58
N ASP A 233 9.25 -6.06 -1.73
CA ASP A 233 8.24 -7.09 -2.07
C ASP A 233 7.28 -6.60 -3.17
N VAL A 234 7.04 -5.30 -3.23
CA VAL A 234 5.98 -4.70 -4.02
C VAL A 234 6.46 -3.70 -5.06
N ASP A 235 7.78 -3.49 -5.15
CA ASP A 235 8.43 -2.71 -6.18
C ASP A 235 8.22 -3.39 -7.56
N GLN A 236 7.81 -2.60 -8.55
CA GLN A 236 7.49 -3.04 -9.92
C GLN A 236 8.05 -2.03 -10.91
#